data_AF-A0A0K9NIF5-F1
#
_entry.id   AF-A0A0K9NIF5-F1
#
_cell.length_a   1.000
_cell.length_b   1.000
_cell.length_c   1.000
_cell.angle_alpha   90.00
_cell.angle_beta   90.00
_cell.angle_gamma   90.00
#
_symmetry.space_group_name_H-M   'P 1'
#
loop_
_entity.id
_entity.type
_entity.pdbx_description
1 polymer ?
#
loop_
_entity_poly.entity_id
_entity_poly.type
_entity_poly.pdbx_seq_one_letter_code
_entity_poly.pdbx_strand_id
1 'polypeptide(L)'
;MGDQINRLLLRMADAFDDLAGWMISQSQDLDLYIFAARCSTISPVFQVFRVAFGFMQKEYSNKVDHLIKVSETVPSIQAMIDQEIESKTVRHGGNTRSLLRVIRGLDVTRLFFLEYTCPNVRMFTIYVF
;
A
#
# COMPACT_ATOMS: atom_id res chain seq x y z
N MET A 1 -7.64 21.07 13.78
CA MET A 1 -7.82 19.66 13.37
C MET A 1 -8.09 19.52 11.88
N GLY A 2 -8.98 20.30 11.26
CA GLY A 2 -9.24 20.24 9.81
C GLY A 2 -8.03 20.51 8.90
N ASP A 3 -7.19 21.49 9.27
CA ASP A 3 -5.97 21.84 8.51
C ASP A 3 -4.94 20.70 8.44
N GLN A 4 -4.83 19.90 9.51
CA GLN A 4 -3.93 18.73 9.54
C GLN A 4 -4.43 17.58 8.67
N ILE A 5 -5.75 17.33 8.66
CA ILE A 5 -6.35 16.29 7.82
C ILE A 5 -6.21 16.66 6.34
N ASN A 6 -6.45 17.92 5.97
CA ASN A 6 -6.27 18.39 4.60
C ASN A 6 -4.83 18.21 4.11
N ARG A 7 -3.84 18.56 4.93
CA ARG A 7 -2.43 18.32 4.59
C ARG A 7 -2.11 16.83 4.38
N LEU A 8 -2.70 15.94 5.17
CA LEU A 8 -2.52 14.49 5.02
C LEU A 8 -3.14 13.99 3.71
N LEU A 9 -4.36 14.43 3.39
CA LEU A 9 -5.06 14.06 2.15
C LEU A 9 -4.31 14.55 0.91
N LEU A 10 -3.82 15.79 0.92
CA LEU A 10 -3.01 16.34 -0.18
C LEU A 10 -1.71 15.56 -0.37
N ARG A 11 -0.97 15.29 0.72
CA ARG A 11 0.26 14.51 0.65
C ARG A 11 0.04 13.10 0.08
N MET A 12 -1.10 12.48 0.36
CA MET A 12 -1.45 11.20 -0.25
C MET A 12 -1.80 11.35 -1.72
N ALA A 13 -2.58 12.36 -2.11
CA ALA A 13 -2.89 12.63 -3.50
C ALA A 13 -1.60 12.80 -4.33
N ASP A 14 -0.69 13.66 -3.87
CA ASP A 14 0.61 13.89 -4.51
C ASP A 14 1.43 12.60 -4.62
N ALA A 15 1.49 11.82 -3.54
CA ALA A 15 2.24 10.57 -3.49
C ALA A 15 1.74 9.53 -4.51
N PHE A 16 0.43 9.44 -4.73
CA PHE A 16 -0.17 8.49 -5.65
C PHE A 16 -0.23 9.02 -7.09
N ASP A 17 -0.28 10.33 -7.30
CA ASP A 17 -0.13 10.94 -8.63
C ASP A 17 1.30 10.74 -9.16
N ASP A 18 2.31 10.96 -8.31
CA ASP A 18 3.71 10.61 -8.60
C ASP A 18 3.85 9.13 -9.00
N LEU A 19 3.24 8.23 -8.21
CA LEU A 19 3.31 6.79 -8.44
C LEU A 19 2.60 6.39 -9.75
N ALA A 20 1.44 6.99 -10.04
CA ALA A 20 0.70 6.78 -11.28
C ALA A 20 1.50 7.26 -12.49
N GLY A 21 2.11 8.44 -12.41
CA GLY A 21 2.99 8.97 -13.45
C GLY A 21 4.14 8.01 -13.78
N TRP A 22 4.78 7.45 -12.76
CA TRP A 22 5.79 6.41 -12.92
C TRP A 22 5.24 5.16 -13.63
N MET A 23 4.11 4.63 -13.18
CA MET A 23 3.49 3.43 -13.78
C MET A 23 3.07 3.65 -15.24
N ILE A 24 2.57 4.84 -15.58
CA ILE A 24 2.15 5.20 -16.94
C ILE A 24 3.35 5.35 -17.87
N SER A 25 4.48 5.87 -17.38
CA SER A 25 5.67 6.12 -18.19
C SER A 25 6.37 4.84 -18.71
N GLN A 26 5.99 3.65 -18.21
CA GLN A 26 6.37 2.30 -18.70
C GLN A 26 7.84 2.07 -19.07
N SER A 27 8.79 2.83 -18.54
CA SER A 27 10.19 2.70 -18.98
C SER A 27 11.00 1.67 -18.18
N GLN A 28 10.61 1.35 -16.94
CA GLN A 28 11.39 0.51 -16.02
C GLN A 28 10.50 -0.22 -15.00
N ASP A 29 11.04 -1.29 -14.42
CA ASP A 29 10.42 -1.96 -13.27
C ASP A 29 10.17 -0.97 -12.13
N LEU A 30 9.02 -1.08 -11.48
CA LEU A 30 8.66 -0.18 -10.39
C LEU A 30 9.64 -0.34 -9.22
N ASP A 31 10.34 0.75 -8.89
CA ASP A 31 11.27 0.84 -7.77
C ASP A 31 10.56 0.48 -6.45
N LEU A 32 11.12 -0.48 -5.72
CA LEU A 32 10.50 -1.04 -4.53
C LEU A 32 10.47 -0.03 -3.38
N TYR A 33 11.53 0.79 -3.25
CA TYR A 33 11.61 1.82 -2.22
C TYR A 33 10.58 2.91 -2.49
N ILE A 34 10.52 3.43 -3.71
CA ILE A 34 9.55 4.47 -4.09
C ILE A 34 8.13 3.95 -3.87
N PHE A 35 7.81 2.73 -4.33
CA PHE A 35 6.51 2.13 -4.07
C PHE A 35 6.18 2.07 -2.58
N ALA A 36 7.06 1.51 -1.75
CA ALA A 36 6.82 1.33 -0.32
C ALA A 36 6.73 2.68 0.42
N ALA A 37 7.63 3.62 0.10
CA ALA A 37 7.64 4.96 0.66
C ALA A 37 6.37 5.75 0.32
N ARG A 38 5.87 5.65 -0.92
CA ARG A 38 4.59 6.25 -1.31
C ARG A 38 3.41 5.57 -0.61
N CYS A 39 3.42 4.24 -0.47
CA CYS A 39 2.39 3.53 0.31
C CYS A 39 2.38 3.94 1.79
N SER A 40 3.52 4.31 2.39
CA SER A 40 3.58 4.72 3.80
C SER A 40 2.66 5.91 4.14
N THR A 41 2.35 6.77 3.15
CA THR A 41 1.50 7.96 3.34
C THR A 41 0.05 7.62 3.69
N ILE A 42 -0.39 6.37 3.50
CA ILE A 42 -1.74 5.90 3.85
C ILE A 42 -1.87 5.51 5.32
N SER A 43 -0.76 5.19 6.01
CA SER A 43 -0.78 4.78 7.42
C SER A 43 -1.60 5.72 8.35
N PRO A 44 -1.55 7.06 8.18
CA PRO A 44 -2.37 8.00 8.95
C PRO A 44 -3.89 7.87 8.71
N VAL A 45 -4.35 7.39 7.55
CA VAL A 45 -5.78 7.19 7.27
C VAL A 45 -6.37 6.14 8.19
N PHE A 46 -5.61 5.06 8.43
CA PHE A 46 -6.08 4.00 9.33
C PHE A 46 -6.22 4.47 10.79
N GLN A 47 -5.55 5.56 11.19
CA GLN A 47 -5.72 6.16 12.52
C GLN A 47 -7.08 6.85 12.69
N VAL A 48 -7.66 7.36 11.59
CA VAL A 48 -8.98 8.01 11.60
C VAL A 48 -10.08 7.01 11.97
N PHE A 49 -9.90 5.72 11.69
CA PHE A 49 -10.89 4.69 11.95
C PHE A 49 -10.96 4.18 13.41
N ARG A 50 -10.19 4.79 14.33
CA ARG A 50 -10.16 4.45 15.78
C ARG A 50 -9.96 2.93 16.03
N VAL A 51 -10.22 2.48 17.27
CA VAL A 51 -9.87 1.16 17.82
C VAL A 51 -10.29 -0.03 16.94
N ALA A 52 -11.34 0.10 16.13
CA ALA A 52 -11.83 -0.97 15.24
C ALA A 52 -10.81 -1.42 14.17
N PHE A 53 -9.84 -0.55 13.82
CA PHE A 53 -8.86 -0.84 12.78
C PHE A 53 -7.40 -0.71 13.24
N GLY A 54 -7.14 -0.62 14.55
CA GLY A 54 -5.79 -0.55 15.09
C GLY A 54 -4.91 -1.74 14.69
N PHE A 55 -5.51 -2.92 14.53
CA PHE A 55 -4.82 -4.10 14.00
C PHE A 55 -4.45 -3.93 12.51
N MET A 56 -5.36 -3.41 11.68
CA MET A 56 -5.08 -3.19 10.26
C MET A 56 -4.01 -2.13 10.04
N GLN A 57 -4.03 -1.05 10.83
CA GLN A 57 -2.97 -0.03 10.79
C GLN A 57 -1.61 -0.67 11.07
N LYS A 58 -1.50 -1.40 12.19
CA LYS A 58 -0.25 -2.02 12.60
C LYS A 58 0.23 -3.05 11.58
N GLU A 59 -0.66 -3.91 11.09
CA GLU A 59 -0.33 -4.87 10.04
C GLU A 59 0.13 -4.18 8.76
N TYR A 60 -0.59 -3.15 8.30
CA TYR A 60 -0.22 -2.40 7.10
C TYR A 60 1.16 -1.73 7.25
N SER A 61 1.35 -0.93 8.30
CA SER A 61 2.60 -0.22 8.53
C SER A 61 3.79 -1.19 8.67
N ASN A 62 3.62 -2.30 9.41
CA ASN A 62 4.66 -3.32 9.51
C ASN A 62 5.04 -3.93 8.14
N LYS A 63 4.07 -4.12 7.24
CA LYS A 63 4.37 -4.64 5.89
C LYS A 63 5.04 -3.59 5.01
N VAL A 64 4.63 -2.34 5.11
CA VAL A 64 5.30 -1.23 4.39
C VAL A 64 6.75 -1.09 4.86
N ASP A 65 6.99 -1.05 6.17
CA ASP A 65 8.34 -0.94 6.75
C ASP A 65 9.22 -2.14 6.36
N HIS A 66 8.64 -3.35 6.31
CA HIS A 66 9.33 -4.54 5.82
C HIS A 66 9.77 -4.37 4.35
N LEU A 67 8.90 -3.85 3.47
CA LEU A 67 9.26 -3.62 2.06
C LEU A 67 10.31 -2.53 1.90
N ILE A 68 10.27 -1.47 2.71
CA ILE A 68 11.34 -0.45 2.76
C ILE A 68 12.66 -1.11 3.11
N LYS A 69 12.69 -1.99 4.12
CA LYS A 69 13.91 -2.71 4.48
C LYS A 69 14.40 -3.64 3.37
N VAL A 70 13.49 -4.33 2.68
CA VAL A 70 13.85 -5.19 1.53
C VAL A 70 14.40 -4.37 0.37
N SER A 71 13.92 -3.13 0.19
CA SER A 71 14.39 -2.25 -0.89
C SER A 71 15.86 -1.84 -0.78
N GLU A 72 16.47 -1.99 0.41
CA GLU A 72 17.91 -1.76 0.59
C GLU A 72 18.77 -2.76 -0.19
N THR A 73 18.24 -3.96 -0.48
CA THR A 73 18.96 -5.02 -1.19
C THR A 73 18.29 -5.45 -2.50
N VAL A 74 17.04 -5.07 -2.72
CA VAL A 74 16.27 -5.43 -3.91
C VAL A 74 15.70 -4.17 -4.57
N PRO A 75 16.10 -3.84 -5.81
CA PRO A 75 15.81 -2.52 -6.38
C PRO A 75 14.36 -2.36 -6.85
N SER A 76 13.72 -3.43 -7.34
CA SER A 76 12.39 -3.34 -7.96
C SER A 76 11.44 -4.41 -7.45
N ILE A 77 10.13 -4.14 -7.58
CA ILE A 77 9.09 -5.12 -7.27
C ILE A 77 9.28 -6.39 -8.09
N GLN A 78 9.64 -6.26 -9.37
CA GLN A 78 9.82 -7.40 -10.27
C GLN A 78 11.02 -8.25 -9.82
N ALA A 79 12.16 -7.63 -9.53
CA ALA A 79 13.34 -8.34 -9.02
C ALA A 79 13.06 -9.09 -7.71
N MET A 80 12.23 -8.52 -6.83
CA MET A 80 11.80 -9.15 -5.59
C MET A 80 10.96 -10.41 -5.84
N ILE A 81 10.01 -10.33 -6.78
CA ILE A 81 9.17 -11.46 -7.16
C ILE A 81 10.02 -12.57 -7.80
N ASP A 82 10.92 -12.21 -8.71
CA ASP A 82 11.78 -13.16 -9.42
C ASP A 82 12.72 -13.91 -8.47
N GLN A 83 13.34 -13.21 -7.52
CA GLN A 83 14.16 -13.83 -6.48
C GLN A 83 13.38 -14.84 -5.62
N GLU A 84 12.12 -14.55 -5.28
CA GLU A 84 11.30 -15.48 -4.49
C GLU A 84 10.79 -16.67 -5.31
N ILE A 85 10.57 -16.49 -6.61
CA ILE A 85 10.25 -17.58 -7.53
C ILE A 85 11.46 -18.51 -7.66
N GLU A 86 12.65 -17.96 -7.90
CA GLU A 86 13.90 -18.73 -8.04
C GLU A 86 14.22 -19.51 -6.77
N SER A 87 14.08 -18.88 -5.60
CA SER A 87 14.31 -19.52 -4.30
C SER A 87 13.15 -20.39 -3.80
N LYS A 88 12.04 -20.47 -4.55
CA LYS A 88 10.82 -21.24 -4.21
C LYS A 88 10.20 -20.86 -2.85
N THR A 89 10.38 -19.62 -2.40
CA THR A 89 9.90 -19.12 -1.09
C THR A 89 8.55 -18.41 -1.15
N VAL A 90 7.99 -18.15 -2.34
CA VAL A 90 6.74 -17.37 -2.54
C VAL A 90 5.59 -17.79 -1.59
N ARG A 91 5.44 -19.10 -1.33
CA ARG A 91 4.34 -19.64 -0.50
C ARG A 91 4.59 -19.57 1.02
N HIS A 92 5.79 -19.20 1.47
CA HIS A 92 6.22 -19.28 2.87
C HIS A 92 6.08 -17.97 3.65
N GLY A 93 5.31 -17.01 3.12
CA GLY A 93 5.07 -15.73 3.79
C GLY A 93 6.19 -14.71 3.66
N GLY A 94 6.97 -14.80 2.57
CA GLY A 94 8.03 -13.86 2.25
C GLY A 94 7.55 -12.52 1.67
N ASN A 95 8.44 -11.85 0.95
CA ASN A 95 8.33 -10.44 0.56
C ASN A 95 7.11 -10.18 -0.36
N THR A 96 6.79 -11.10 -1.27
CA THR A 96 5.61 -11.03 -2.16
C THR A 96 4.30 -11.09 -1.36
N ARG A 97 4.26 -11.82 -0.24
CA ARG A 97 3.08 -11.82 0.64
C ARG A 97 2.94 -10.48 1.36
N SER A 98 4.04 -9.87 1.79
CA SER A 98 4.04 -8.51 2.36
C SER A 98 3.54 -7.48 1.35
N LEU A 99 4.03 -7.54 0.10
CA LEU A 99 3.55 -6.70 -1.01
C LEU A 99 2.03 -6.85 -1.22
N LEU A 100 1.54 -8.09 -1.28
CA LEU A 100 0.12 -8.35 -1.47
C LEU A 100 -0.74 -7.78 -0.31
N ARG A 101 -0.23 -7.81 0.92
CA ARG A 101 -0.91 -7.21 2.08
C ARG A 101 -0.93 -5.68 2.00
N VAL A 102 0.14 -5.05 1.51
CA VAL A 102 0.16 -3.60 1.24
C VAL A 102 -0.86 -3.24 0.17
N ILE A 103 -0.88 -3.94 -0.98
CA ILE A 103 -1.85 -3.70 -2.06
C ILE A 103 -3.30 -3.82 -1.57
N ARG A 104 -3.61 -4.81 -0.73
CA ARG A 104 -4.95 -4.94 -0.13
C ARG A 104 -5.31 -3.77 0.78
N GLY A 105 -4.33 -3.25 1.54
CA GLY A 105 -4.52 -2.03 2.32
C GLY A 105 -4.89 -0.83 1.44
N LEU A 106 -4.23 -0.68 0.29
CA LEU A 106 -4.54 0.36 -0.69
C LEU A 106 -5.98 0.22 -1.21
N ASP A 107 -6.40 -1.00 -1.55
CA ASP A 107 -7.75 -1.24 -2.09
C ASP A 107 -8.84 -0.96 -1.06
N VAL A 108 -8.63 -1.30 0.21
CA VAL A 108 -9.53 -0.91 1.31
C VAL A 108 -9.62 0.61 1.42
N THR A 109 -8.50 1.32 1.35
CA THR A 109 -8.48 2.80 1.36
C THR A 109 -9.20 3.40 0.15
N ARG A 110 -9.00 2.82 -1.04
CA ARG A 110 -9.71 3.23 -2.27
C ARG A 110 -11.21 3.05 -2.14
N LEU A 111 -11.66 1.88 -1.67
CA LEU A 111 -13.08 1.59 -1.46
C LEU A 111 -13.71 2.50 -0.41
N PHE A 112 -12.96 2.82 0.64
CA PHE A 112 -13.39 3.81 1.62
C PHE A 112 -13.66 5.17 0.95
N PHE A 113 -12.71 5.70 0.16
CA PHE A 113 -12.95 6.97 -0.54
C PHE A 113 -14.10 6.90 -1.55
N LEU A 114 -14.23 5.79 -2.28
CA LEU A 114 -15.32 5.56 -3.22
C LEU A 114 -16.69 5.56 -2.54
N GLU A 115 -16.85 4.89 -1.39
CA GLU A 115 -18.11 4.86 -0.66
C GLU A 115 -18.53 6.27 -0.21
N TYR A 116 -17.58 7.07 0.28
CA TYR A 116 -17.85 8.42 0.76
C TYR A 116 -18.12 9.43 -0.38
N THR A 117 -17.52 9.23 -1.55
CA THR A 117 -17.69 10.11 -2.71
C THR A 117 -18.83 9.68 -3.64
N CYS A 118 -19.16 8.38 -3.65
CA CYS A 118 -20.16 7.74 -4.51
C CYS A 118 -20.93 6.65 -3.73
N PRO A 119 -21.88 7.00 -2.85
CA PRO A 119 -22.53 6.08 -1.90
C PRO A 119 -23.48 5.01 -2.50
N ASN A 120 -23.50 4.84 -3.83
CA ASN A 120 -24.34 3.85 -4.51
C ASN A 120 -23.55 2.61 -5.01
N VAL A 121 -22.27 2.48 -4.67
CA VAL A 121 -21.47 1.31 -5.03
C VAL A 121 -21.65 0.24 -3.96
N ARG A 122 -22.55 -0.73 -4.19
CA ARG A 122 -22.79 -1.84 -3.25
C ARG A 122 -21.48 -2.57 -2.91
N MET A 123 -21.13 -2.51 -1.64
CA MET A 123 -20.02 -3.21 -0.99
C MET A 123 -20.15 -4.72 -1.23
N PHE A 124 -19.45 -5.26 -2.22
CA PHE A 124 -19.19 -6.70 -2.25
C PHE A 124 -18.25 -7.00 -1.09
N THR A 125 -18.77 -7.77 -0.15
CA THR A 125 -18.11 -8.38 1.00
C THR A 125 -16.63 -8.67 0.73
N ILE A 126 -15.73 -7.82 1.22
CA ILE A 126 -14.33 -8.20 1.35
C ILE A 126 -14.26 -9.17 2.51
N TYR A 127 -14.23 -10.45 2.16
CA TYR A 127 -13.98 -11.55 3.08
C TYR A 127 -12.68 -11.30 3.85
N VAL A 128 -12.81 -11.57 5.14
CA VAL A 128 -11.91 -11.24 6.24
C VAL A 128 -10.83 -12.32 6.39
N PHE A 129 -9.56 -11.86 6.54
CA PHE A 129 -8.29 -12.51 6.94
C PHE A 129 -7.45 -13.35 5.96
#